data_AF-A0A1V2DQG7-F1
#
_entry.id   AF-A0A1V2DQG7-F1
#
_cell.length_a   1.000
_cell.length_b   1.000
_cell.length_c   1.000
_cell.angle_alpha   90.00
_cell.angle_beta   90.00
_cell.angle_gamma   90.00
#
_symmetry.space_group_name_H-M   'P 1'
#
loop_
_entity.id
_entity.type
_entity.pdbx_description
1 polymer ?
#
loop_
_entity_poly.entity_id
_entity_poly.type
_entity_poly.pdbx_seq_one_letter_code
_entity_poly.pdbx_strand_id
1 'polypeptide(L)'
;MTPEQQQAGYQTIEAQIPAFQCKRVSEKAKELSAKAQKIGMPPFTLQFGKRVNKRVAIGGDHGESLWLEVVSVKLIAGQPKLNGWRVVARIEHDEAGNLVHLYGQGNYQVASTKDLLSELSICAPKCEHCNYNRQRKTTFLLENREAQKVQQVGSSCLQDFTGHENPETVLAMNDAINSFIEGVINPDDAFYADAKNYDLVPMEFILRLTSAIVRVTGGWIPKDNRQGIPNPNATIFSVYDALKRPTLGDRVRISDEDFENAELIMAWLTHEKFDHRGEEYRANLSQLAKRGYIPRKYIGLAASAVAAFQRELSQATCKAKAKIRSPKAPMFIGQKDERIERSVTLIRKVPIDGQFGFSVLHIFEDNETGSKLTWFNSGSEKFKEGLTYTIAGRVKEHRTRDGEKETVLTRVSCPDLKLHKTMHPNMDVAAFVKKLKKIEDVNARDHHNETLLHEASALHERYGDFGDIIRELLRRGADPSFRSTCDNCCAFDYWVTLGDDELITTGLEKWPELTADWGDSDLSSLGFQDREWVPAFRSARNKAIAQIKQREQEERRNALARVLGENHDETECEADVLGAELDDDDLTQADSDSEVLRIA
;
A
#
# COMPACT_ATOMS: atom_id res chain seq x y z
N MET A 1 43.98 9.09 23.94
CA MET A 1 45.00 9.11 22.88
C MET A 1 46.34 8.84 23.54
N THR A 2 47.16 7.96 22.98
CA THR A 2 48.51 7.66 23.52
C THR A 2 49.54 8.66 23.01
N PRO A 3 50.71 8.80 23.65
CA PRO A 3 51.80 9.66 23.15
C PRO A 3 52.24 9.30 21.72
N GLU A 4 52.31 8.00 21.40
CA GLU A 4 52.63 7.50 20.07
C GLU A 4 51.61 7.92 19.01
N GLN A 5 50.30 7.84 19.33
CA GLN A 5 49.23 8.32 18.46
C GLN A 5 49.31 9.84 18.24
N GLN A 6 49.66 10.59 19.28
CA GLN A 6 49.83 12.04 19.18
C GLN A 6 51.03 12.40 18.30
N GLN A 7 52.17 11.70 18.45
CA GLN A 7 53.34 11.87 17.58
C GLN A 7 53.04 11.47 16.13
N ALA A 8 52.23 10.42 15.91
CA ALA A 8 51.75 10.02 14.60
C ALA A 8 50.72 11.02 13.99
N GLY A 9 50.28 12.03 14.74
CA GLY A 9 49.34 13.04 14.28
C GLY A 9 47.89 12.55 14.19
N TYR A 10 47.51 11.57 15.02
CA TYR A 10 46.14 11.06 15.06
C TYR A 10 45.18 12.12 15.58
N GLN A 11 43.92 11.99 15.17
CA GLN A 11 42.83 12.85 15.58
C GLN A 11 41.83 12.06 16.39
N THR A 12 41.12 12.74 17.29
CA THR A 12 39.95 12.17 17.98
C THR A 12 38.71 12.58 17.19
N ILE A 13 37.95 11.58 16.75
CA ILE A 13 36.71 11.71 16.02
C ILE A 13 35.59 11.28 16.96
N GLU A 14 34.64 12.17 17.21
CA GLU A 14 33.46 11.90 18.02
C GLU A 14 32.22 12.04 17.15
N ALA A 15 31.41 10.99 17.09
CA ALA A 15 30.22 10.92 16.24
C ALA A 15 29.12 10.07 16.88
N GLN A 16 27.94 10.04 16.28
CA GLN A 16 26.88 9.10 16.63
C GLN A 16 26.63 8.19 15.43
N ILE A 17 26.64 6.88 15.64
CA ILE A 17 26.29 5.91 14.59
C ILE A 17 25.08 5.10 15.03
N PRO A 18 24.26 4.58 14.10
CA PRO A 18 23.23 3.61 14.45
C PRO A 18 23.83 2.35 15.09
N ALA A 19 23.16 1.81 16.12
CA ALA A 19 23.68 0.72 16.94
C ALA A 19 24.02 -0.56 16.17
N PHE A 20 23.31 -0.83 15.07
CA PHE A 20 23.59 -1.98 14.21
C PHE A 20 24.94 -1.84 13.47
N GLN A 21 25.48 -0.63 13.31
CA GLN A 21 26.76 -0.40 12.65
C GLN A 21 27.97 -0.72 13.54
N CYS A 22 27.79 -0.83 14.86
CA CYS A 22 28.89 -1.02 15.80
C CYS A 22 29.78 -2.23 15.46
N LYS A 23 29.18 -3.33 14.99
CA LYS A 23 29.94 -4.53 14.59
C LYS A 23 30.85 -4.25 13.39
N ARG A 24 30.31 -3.68 12.31
CA ARG A 24 31.05 -3.34 11.09
C ARG A 24 32.17 -2.35 11.38
N VAL A 25 31.88 -1.30 12.14
CA VAL A 25 32.87 -0.28 12.52
C VAL A 25 33.99 -0.89 13.37
N SER A 26 33.66 -1.79 14.29
CA SER A 26 34.65 -2.51 15.10
C SER A 26 35.54 -3.42 14.27
N GLU A 27 34.97 -4.21 13.36
CA GLU A 27 35.72 -5.09 12.46
C GLU A 27 36.63 -4.29 11.53
N LYS A 28 36.12 -3.20 10.94
CA LYS A 28 36.91 -2.35 10.04
C LYS A 28 38.03 -1.61 10.76
N ALA A 29 37.77 -1.11 11.97
CA ALA A 29 38.80 -0.49 12.80
C ALA A 29 39.93 -1.47 13.14
N LYS A 30 39.60 -2.74 13.45
CA LYS A 30 40.61 -3.80 13.68
C LYS A 30 41.43 -4.10 12.43
N GLU A 31 40.78 -4.25 11.27
CA GLU A 31 41.45 -4.49 9.98
C GLU A 31 42.44 -3.37 9.65
N LEU A 32 42.00 -2.11 9.74
CA LEU A 32 42.83 -0.94 9.45
C LEU A 32 43.94 -0.76 10.49
N SER A 33 43.70 -1.07 11.77
CA SER A 33 44.74 -1.07 12.80
C SER A 33 45.86 -2.07 12.49
N ALA A 34 45.50 -3.29 12.07
CA ALA A 34 46.48 -4.30 11.69
C ALA A 34 47.31 -3.85 10.46
N LYS A 35 46.70 -3.12 9.53
CA LYS A 35 47.40 -2.53 8.38
C LYS A 35 48.32 -1.38 8.81
N ALA A 36 47.89 -0.52 9.73
CA ALA A 36 48.68 0.58 10.29
C ALA A 36 49.95 0.09 11.00
N GLN A 37 49.83 -0.96 11.80
CA GLN A 37 50.98 -1.54 12.48
C GLN A 37 52.03 -2.08 11.51
N LYS A 38 51.63 -2.64 10.36
CA LYS A 38 52.57 -3.13 9.34
C LYS A 38 53.43 -2.04 8.70
N ILE A 39 52.98 -0.80 8.71
CA ILE A 39 53.71 0.36 8.17
C ILE A 39 54.28 1.25 9.28
N GLY A 40 54.41 0.72 10.51
CA GLY A 40 55.05 1.42 11.62
C GLY A 40 54.18 2.47 12.32
N MET A 41 52.86 2.45 12.11
CA MET A 41 51.93 3.37 12.76
C MET A 41 51.22 2.73 13.97
N PRO A 42 50.83 3.52 14.98
CA PRO A 42 50.08 3.01 16.12
C PRO A 42 48.69 2.51 15.72
N PRO A 43 48.11 1.53 16.42
CA PRO A 43 46.76 1.05 16.11
C PRO A 43 45.69 2.12 16.40
N PHE A 44 44.52 1.97 15.77
CA PHE A 44 43.37 2.83 16.05
C PHE A 44 42.76 2.47 17.41
N THR A 45 42.11 3.44 18.04
CA THR A 45 41.33 3.19 19.27
C THR A 45 39.87 3.48 19.00
N LEU A 46 39.00 2.52 19.28
CA LEU A 46 37.56 2.67 19.12
C LEU A 46 36.86 2.41 20.44
N GLN A 47 36.01 3.34 20.86
CA GLN A 47 35.19 3.22 22.06
C GLN A 47 33.73 3.53 21.73
N PHE A 48 32.83 2.68 22.22
CA PHE A 48 31.39 2.89 22.17
C PHE A 48 30.90 3.40 23.53
N GLY A 49 30.07 4.43 23.51
CA GLY A 49 29.44 5.00 24.70
C GLY A 49 27.99 4.56 24.86
N LYS A 50 27.14 5.48 25.34
CA LYS A 50 25.75 5.18 25.67
C LYS A 50 24.92 4.96 24.41
N ARG A 51 23.94 4.05 24.54
CA ARG A 51 22.88 3.83 23.56
C ARG A 51 21.70 4.75 23.90
N VAL A 52 21.17 5.44 22.91
CA VAL A 52 19.99 6.31 23.06
C VAL A 52 19.09 6.17 21.83
N ASN A 53 17.78 6.21 22.03
CA ASN A 53 16.84 6.30 20.92
C ASN A 53 16.75 7.76 20.44
N LYS A 54 16.99 8.00 19.16
CA LYS A 54 17.00 9.33 18.55
C LYS A 54 16.19 9.31 17.27
N ARG A 55 15.44 10.38 17.03
CA ARG A 55 14.78 10.63 15.75
C ARG A 55 15.81 11.15 14.75
N VAL A 56 16.05 10.42 13.66
CA VAL A 56 17.04 10.72 12.61
C VAL A 56 16.31 10.94 11.30
N ALA A 57 16.66 12.00 10.56
CA ALA A 57 16.07 12.27 9.26
C ALA A 57 16.59 11.27 8.21
N ILE A 58 15.73 10.80 7.30
CA ILE A 58 16.14 9.98 6.15
C ILE A 58 15.96 10.86 4.91
N GLY A 59 17.04 11.07 4.16
CA GLY A 59 17.16 12.19 3.23
C GLY A 59 16.28 12.17 1.97
N GLY A 60 16.46 13.25 1.20
CA GLY A 60 15.57 13.71 0.14
C GLY A 60 14.55 14.74 0.65
N ASP A 61 14.05 15.61 -0.23
CA ASP A 61 13.15 16.76 0.04
C ASP A 61 11.82 16.42 0.76
N HIS A 62 11.64 15.19 1.24
CA HIS A 62 10.41 14.66 1.82
C HIS A 62 10.36 14.70 3.36
N GLY A 63 11.39 15.21 4.05
CA GLY A 63 11.31 15.59 5.47
C GLY A 63 10.98 14.46 6.46
N GLU A 64 11.14 13.19 6.08
CA GLU A 64 10.82 12.06 6.96
C GLU A 64 11.89 11.84 8.04
N SER A 65 11.49 11.33 9.21
CA SER A 65 12.44 11.00 10.28
C SER A 65 12.01 9.74 11.04
N LEU A 66 12.98 8.90 11.42
CA LEU A 66 12.76 7.62 12.09
C LEU A 66 13.50 7.50 13.42
N TRP A 67 12.94 6.73 14.36
CA TRP A 67 13.58 6.48 15.65
C TRP A 67 14.63 5.37 15.52
N LEU A 68 15.90 5.70 15.73
CA LEU A 68 17.03 4.78 15.76
C LEU A 68 17.64 4.70 17.15
N GLU A 69 18.00 3.50 17.59
CA GLU A 69 19.00 3.36 18.64
C GLU A 69 20.36 3.77 18.07
N VAL A 70 20.91 4.89 18.55
CA VAL A 70 22.23 5.39 18.17
C VAL A 70 23.20 5.22 19.32
N VAL A 71 24.48 5.07 18.99
CA VAL A 71 25.58 4.87 19.92
C VAL A 71 26.63 5.94 19.67
N SER A 72 27.03 6.65 20.73
CA SER A 72 28.15 7.58 20.64
C SER A 72 29.44 6.80 20.40
N VAL A 73 30.23 7.23 19.41
CA VAL A 73 31.51 6.62 19.04
C VAL A 73 32.62 7.62 19.27
N LYS A 74 33.71 7.15 19.89
CA LYS A 74 34.99 7.85 19.96
C LYS A 74 36.03 7.02 19.22
N LEU A 75 36.45 7.50 18.05
CA LEU A 75 37.48 6.90 17.22
C LEU A 75 38.74 7.75 17.27
N ILE A 76 39.87 7.13 17.60
CA ILE A 76 41.20 7.76 17.51
C ILE A 76 41.91 7.09 16.33
N ALA A 77 42.07 7.85 15.25
CA ALA A 77 42.66 7.39 13.99
C ALA A 77 43.42 8.53 13.31
N GLY A 78 44.30 8.20 12.36
CA GLY A 78 45.05 9.19 11.61
C GLY A 78 45.55 8.64 10.28
N GLN A 79 45.89 9.55 9.38
CA GLN A 79 46.42 9.22 8.06
C GLN A 79 47.88 8.72 8.16
N PRO A 80 48.32 7.87 7.22
CA PRO A 80 49.71 7.45 7.15
C PRO A 80 50.67 8.62 6.96
N LYS A 81 51.68 8.69 7.86
CA LYS A 81 52.85 9.54 7.72
C LYS A 81 53.92 8.80 6.92
N LEU A 82 54.35 9.42 5.84
CA LEU A 82 55.35 8.96 4.88
C LEU A 82 56.65 9.72 5.14
N ASN A 83 57.55 9.22 6.00
CA ASN A 83 58.78 9.94 6.38
C ASN A 83 58.56 11.41 6.79
N GLY A 84 57.52 11.67 7.59
CA GLY A 84 57.14 13.03 8.00
C GLY A 84 56.24 13.79 7.02
N TRP A 85 56.02 13.26 5.82
CA TRP A 85 55.07 13.78 4.83
C TRP A 85 53.68 13.17 5.01
N ARG A 86 52.64 13.97 4.78
CA ARG A 86 51.25 13.53 4.68
C ARG A 86 50.71 13.77 3.28
N VAL A 87 49.79 12.93 2.84
CA VAL A 87 49.08 13.14 1.57
C VAL A 87 47.90 14.09 1.81
N VAL A 88 47.94 15.26 1.20
CA VAL A 88 46.92 16.30 1.30
C VAL A 88 45.87 16.15 0.20
N ALA A 89 46.30 15.83 -1.02
CA ALA A 89 45.42 15.70 -2.17
C ALA A 89 45.92 14.65 -3.15
N ARG A 90 44.98 14.01 -3.85
CA ARG A 90 45.20 13.29 -5.10
C ARG A 90 44.59 14.10 -6.24
N ILE A 91 45.35 14.27 -7.30
CA ILE A 91 45.01 15.11 -8.45
C ILE A 91 45.09 14.24 -9.69
N GLU A 92 43.95 14.03 -10.35
CA GLU A 92 43.88 13.35 -11.64
C GLU A 92 43.72 14.41 -12.73
N HIS A 93 44.67 14.41 -13.67
CA HIS A 93 44.76 15.42 -14.71
C HIS A 93 43.99 14.97 -15.95
N ASP A 94 43.11 15.85 -16.43
CA ASP A 94 42.31 15.65 -17.65
C ASP A 94 42.33 16.93 -18.50
N GLU A 95 41.95 16.82 -19.78
CA GLU A 95 41.91 17.95 -20.72
C GLU A 95 40.89 19.02 -20.31
N ALA A 96 39.79 18.61 -19.66
CA ALA A 96 38.74 19.53 -19.20
C ALA A 96 39.05 20.21 -17.85
N GLY A 97 40.12 19.80 -17.17
CA GLY A 97 40.47 20.24 -15.81
C GLY A 97 40.73 19.06 -14.88
N ASN A 98 41.26 19.31 -13.68
CA ASN A 98 41.66 18.24 -12.77
C ASN A 98 40.53 17.78 -11.85
N LEU A 99 40.44 16.46 -11.64
CA LEU A 99 39.66 15.89 -10.55
C LEU A 99 40.51 15.87 -9.28
N VAL A 100 40.06 16.60 -8.26
CA VAL A 100 40.81 16.79 -7.01
C VAL A 100 40.09 16.06 -5.88
N HIS A 101 40.78 15.09 -5.28
CA HIS A 101 40.36 14.46 -4.04
C HIS A 101 41.22 14.99 -2.90
N LEU A 102 40.64 15.83 -2.04
CA LEU A 102 41.30 16.30 -0.82
C LEU A 102 41.18 15.25 0.30
N TYR A 103 42.20 15.15 1.13
CA TYR A 103 42.22 14.27 2.30
C TYR A 103 42.25 15.11 3.58
N GLY A 104 41.44 14.71 4.58
CA GLY A 104 41.36 15.37 5.89
C GLY A 104 40.45 16.62 5.93
N GLN A 105 40.09 17.07 7.13
CA GLN A 105 39.18 18.21 7.32
C GLN A 105 39.96 19.52 7.53
N GLY A 106 40.17 20.28 6.45
CA GLY A 106 40.36 21.75 6.45
C GLY A 106 41.60 22.35 7.13
N ASN A 107 42.42 21.59 7.86
CA ASN A 107 43.62 22.10 8.51
C ASN A 107 44.86 21.88 7.62
N TYR A 108 44.93 22.57 6.48
CA TYR A 108 46.09 22.57 5.58
C TYR A 108 47.00 23.75 5.91
N GLN A 109 48.33 23.58 5.85
CA GLN A 109 49.27 24.71 6.07
C GLN A 109 49.15 25.82 5.01
N VAL A 110 48.43 25.57 3.91
CA VAL A 110 48.71 26.23 2.63
C VAL A 110 47.67 27.28 2.22
N ALA A 111 46.39 27.09 2.54
CA ALA A 111 45.31 28.05 2.24
C ALA A 111 43.96 27.59 2.84
N SER A 112 42.90 28.39 2.67
CA SER A 112 41.53 27.89 2.88
C SER A 112 41.20 26.77 1.89
N THR A 113 40.32 25.83 2.26
CA THR A 113 39.93 24.69 1.40
C THR A 113 39.46 25.12 0.02
N LYS A 114 38.75 26.26 -0.06
CA LYS A 114 38.19 26.80 -1.32
C LYS A 114 39.28 27.30 -2.27
N ASP A 115 40.28 27.99 -1.72
CA ASP A 115 41.39 28.52 -2.51
C ASP A 115 42.26 27.37 -3.02
N LEU A 116 42.54 26.39 -2.16
CA LEU A 116 43.30 25.19 -2.52
C LEU A 116 42.61 24.38 -3.63
N LEU A 117 41.29 24.16 -3.54
CA LEU A 117 40.55 23.48 -4.61
C LEU A 117 40.64 24.24 -5.94
N SER A 118 40.45 25.56 -5.91
CA SER A 118 40.51 26.40 -7.10
C SER A 118 41.86 26.31 -7.80
N GLU A 119 42.96 26.30 -7.04
CA GLU A 119 44.31 26.13 -7.56
C GLU A 119 44.55 24.71 -8.12
N LEU A 120 44.17 23.68 -7.37
CA LEU A 120 44.42 22.29 -7.75
C LEU A 120 43.57 21.84 -8.93
N SER A 121 42.39 22.42 -9.15
CA SER A 121 41.51 22.11 -10.30
C SER A 121 42.12 22.50 -11.64
N ILE A 122 43.11 23.40 -11.67
CA ILE A 122 43.75 23.89 -12.90
C ILE A 122 45.27 23.73 -12.91
N CYS A 123 45.86 23.11 -11.88
CA CYS A 123 47.31 22.98 -11.78
C CYS A 123 47.88 22.05 -12.87
N ALA A 124 49.09 22.34 -13.32
CA ALA A 124 49.78 21.51 -14.30
C ALA A 124 50.23 20.17 -13.69
N PRO A 125 50.41 19.09 -14.48
CA PRO A 125 50.92 17.77 -14.03
C PRO A 125 52.43 17.77 -13.71
N LYS A 126 52.91 18.81 -13.04
CA LYS A 126 54.32 19.01 -12.68
C LYS A 126 54.65 18.25 -11.40
N CYS A 127 55.85 17.70 -11.37
CA CYS A 127 56.40 17.05 -10.19
C CYS A 127 57.59 17.88 -9.71
N GLU A 128 57.45 18.52 -8.56
CA GLU A 128 58.45 19.40 -7.94
C GLU A 128 59.61 18.62 -7.32
N HIS A 129 59.48 17.30 -7.19
CA HIS A 129 60.58 16.44 -6.76
C HIS A 129 61.62 16.27 -7.87
N CYS A 130 61.19 15.82 -9.05
CA CYS A 130 62.10 15.45 -10.13
C CYS A 130 62.23 16.52 -11.22
N ASN A 131 61.31 17.50 -11.27
CA ASN A 131 61.21 18.56 -12.27
C ASN A 131 61.17 18.12 -13.75
N TYR A 132 61.07 16.82 -14.04
CA TYR A 132 60.91 16.31 -15.39
C TYR A 132 59.52 16.61 -15.96
N ASN A 133 59.51 17.21 -17.16
CA ASN A 133 58.31 17.46 -17.94
C ASN A 133 57.77 16.14 -18.52
N ARG A 134 56.69 15.63 -17.92
CA ARG A 134 55.98 14.41 -18.33
C ARG A 134 54.49 14.68 -18.22
N GLN A 135 53.69 14.14 -19.13
CA GLN A 135 52.23 14.17 -19.02
C GLN A 135 51.78 13.10 -18.01
N ARG A 136 51.82 13.44 -16.73
CA ARG A 136 51.38 12.55 -15.65
C ARG A 136 49.86 12.58 -15.55
N LYS A 137 49.24 11.40 -15.58
CA LYS A 137 47.81 11.26 -15.30
C LYS A 137 47.45 11.59 -13.86
N THR A 138 48.38 11.39 -12.92
CA THR A 138 48.12 11.58 -11.49
C THR A 138 49.31 12.21 -10.79
N THR A 139 49.04 13.22 -9.97
CA THR A 139 49.98 13.80 -9.02
C THR A 139 49.34 13.87 -7.62
N PHE A 140 50.18 14.05 -6.60
CA PHE A 140 49.77 14.11 -5.21
C PHE A 140 50.34 15.37 -4.58
N LEU A 141 49.53 16.05 -3.78
CA LEU A 141 50.01 17.13 -2.93
C LEU A 141 50.45 16.54 -1.60
N LEU A 142 51.72 16.70 -1.26
CA LEU A 142 52.30 16.25 0.00
C LEU A 142 52.61 17.45 0.89
N GLU A 143 52.47 17.28 2.20
CA GLU A 143 52.84 18.30 3.18
C GLU A 143 53.69 17.70 4.28
N ASN A 144 54.78 18.37 4.63
CA ASN A 144 55.59 18.09 5.81
C ASN A 144 55.45 19.26 6.78
N ARG A 145 54.76 19.01 7.90
CA ARG A 145 54.47 20.07 8.87
C ARG A 145 55.67 20.54 9.67
N GLU A 146 56.62 19.64 9.93
CA GLU A 146 57.85 19.95 10.68
C GLU A 146 58.79 20.81 9.83
N ALA A 147 58.91 20.49 8.55
CA ALA A 147 59.70 21.27 7.58
C ALA A 147 58.95 22.48 7.00
N GLN A 148 57.68 22.68 7.36
CA GLN A 148 56.77 23.67 6.77
C GLN A 148 56.81 23.70 5.23
N LYS A 149 56.79 22.52 4.61
CA LYS A 149 56.99 22.36 3.17
C LYS A 149 55.80 21.62 2.54
N VAL A 150 55.35 22.11 1.40
CA VAL A 150 54.29 21.51 0.59
C VAL A 150 54.85 21.26 -0.79
N GLN A 151 54.60 20.08 -1.37
CA GLN A 151 55.10 19.76 -2.71
C GLN A 151 54.12 18.94 -3.53
N GLN A 152 54.01 19.27 -4.82
CA GLN A 152 53.32 18.44 -5.80
C GLN A 152 54.27 17.36 -6.32
N VAL A 153 53.94 16.09 -6.11
CA VAL A 153 54.79 14.94 -6.43
C VAL A 153 54.04 13.98 -7.35
N GLY A 154 54.70 13.54 -8.43
CA GLY A 154 54.13 12.54 -9.33
C GLY A 154 54.08 11.15 -8.70
N SER A 155 53.11 10.32 -9.10
CA SER A 155 52.91 8.95 -8.56
C SER A 155 54.20 8.11 -8.54
N SER A 156 54.98 8.15 -9.62
CA SER A 156 56.25 7.41 -9.75
C SER A 156 57.39 7.93 -8.86
N CYS A 157 57.28 9.15 -8.33
CA CYS A 157 58.28 9.76 -7.45
C CYS A 157 57.91 9.64 -5.97
N LEU A 158 56.75 9.04 -5.64
CA LEU A 158 56.31 8.90 -4.26
C LEU A 158 57.20 7.97 -3.43
N GLN A 159 57.92 7.04 -4.06
CA GLN A 159 58.83 6.11 -3.38
C GLN A 159 59.86 6.82 -2.51
N ASP A 160 60.36 7.97 -2.98
CA ASP A 160 61.35 8.77 -2.28
C ASP A 160 60.77 9.47 -1.03
N PHE A 161 59.45 9.59 -0.96
CA PHE A 161 58.73 10.19 0.17
C PHE A 161 58.15 9.13 1.10
N THR A 162 57.79 7.95 0.58
CA THR A 162 57.07 6.94 1.38
C THR A 162 57.97 6.14 2.31
N GLY A 163 59.26 6.01 2.01
CA GLY A 163 60.16 5.13 2.76
C GLY A 163 59.80 3.65 2.70
N HIS A 164 58.84 3.29 1.83
CA HIS A 164 58.32 1.95 1.64
C HIS A 164 58.56 1.49 0.21
N GLU A 165 58.87 0.20 0.04
CA GLU A 165 59.15 -0.41 -1.26
C GLU A 165 57.98 -0.27 -2.26
N ASN A 166 56.75 -0.10 -1.78
CA ASN A 166 55.56 0.05 -2.61
C ASN A 166 54.66 1.24 -2.15
N PRO A 167 54.81 2.43 -2.77
CA PRO A 167 53.98 3.61 -2.54
C PRO A 167 52.47 3.41 -2.72
N GLU A 168 52.08 2.59 -3.69
CA GLU A 168 50.66 2.35 -4.01
C GLU A 168 49.92 1.70 -2.86
N THR A 169 50.60 0.83 -2.11
CA THR A 169 50.02 0.17 -0.94
C THR A 169 49.68 1.19 0.15
N VAL A 170 50.54 2.18 0.34
CA VAL A 170 50.32 3.22 1.36
C VAL A 170 49.23 4.21 0.93
N LEU A 171 49.16 4.54 -0.36
CA LEU A 171 48.08 5.35 -0.91
C LEU A 171 46.72 4.65 -0.80
N ALA A 172 46.63 3.38 -1.19
CA ALA A 172 45.40 2.60 -1.08
C ALA A 172 44.95 2.48 0.39
N MET A 173 45.92 2.39 1.31
CA MET A 173 45.65 2.42 2.73
C MET A 173 45.17 3.81 3.21
N ASN A 174 45.77 4.90 2.74
CA ASN A 174 45.32 6.26 3.01
C ASN A 174 43.86 6.45 2.57
N ASP A 175 43.52 6.01 1.35
CA ASP A 175 42.15 6.06 0.83
C ASP A 175 41.19 5.26 1.72
N ALA A 176 41.57 4.04 2.10
CA ALA A 176 40.74 3.19 2.96
C ALA A 176 40.52 3.77 4.36
N ILE A 177 41.53 4.44 4.94
CA ILE A 177 41.41 5.10 6.25
C ILE A 177 40.50 6.32 6.14
N ASN A 178 40.71 7.17 5.13
CA ASN A 178 39.90 8.38 4.96
C ASN A 178 38.43 8.02 4.69
N SER A 179 38.16 7.04 3.84
CA SER A 179 36.80 6.54 3.60
C SER A 179 36.16 5.99 4.88
N PHE A 180 36.92 5.28 5.72
CA PHE A 180 36.42 4.79 7.01
C PHE A 180 36.12 5.92 7.99
N ILE A 181 37.00 6.91 8.13
CA ILE A 181 36.82 8.08 8.99
C ILE A 181 35.58 8.87 8.53
N GLU A 182 35.47 9.14 7.23
CA GLU A 182 34.34 9.87 6.66
C GLU A 182 33.02 9.14 6.91
N GLY A 183 32.99 7.81 6.76
CA GLY A 183 31.81 7.00 7.06
C GLY A 183 31.43 6.93 8.56
N VAL A 184 32.33 7.33 9.46
CA VAL A 184 32.03 7.49 10.90
C VAL A 184 31.57 8.91 11.22
N ILE A 185 32.15 9.93 10.57
CA ILE A 185 31.80 11.35 10.78
C ILE A 185 30.45 11.67 10.17
N ASN A 186 30.24 11.27 8.92
CA ASN A 186 29.04 11.50 8.14
C ASN A 186 28.36 10.16 7.83
N PRO A 187 27.75 9.51 8.85
CA PRO A 187 27.03 8.26 8.64
C PRO A 187 25.84 8.44 7.66
N ASP A 188 25.35 9.67 7.53
CA ASP A 188 24.23 10.07 6.68
C ASP A 188 24.68 10.34 5.21
N ASP A 189 25.87 10.90 4.94
CA ASP A 189 26.39 11.03 3.56
C ASP A 189 26.97 9.70 3.06
N ALA A 190 27.55 8.90 3.94
CA ALA A 190 27.92 7.51 3.65
C ALA A 190 26.70 6.64 3.34
N PHE A 191 25.50 7.06 3.77
CA PHE A 191 24.21 6.48 3.39
C PHE A 191 23.95 6.59 1.87
N TYR A 192 24.54 7.59 1.19
CA TYR A 192 24.35 7.88 -0.23
C TYR A 192 25.57 7.56 -1.12
N ALA A 193 26.81 7.69 -0.60
CA ALA A 193 28.02 7.66 -1.43
C ALA A 193 28.60 6.27 -1.75
N ASP A 194 28.24 5.20 -1.01
CA ASP A 194 28.66 3.82 -1.31
C ASP A 194 27.44 2.88 -1.34
N ALA A 195 26.66 2.99 -2.42
CA ALA A 195 25.41 2.27 -2.68
C ALA A 195 25.50 0.72 -2.71
N LYS A 196 26.69 0.16 -2.42
CA LYS A 196 26.90 -1.29 -2.27
C LYS A 196 26.82 -1.78 -0.81
N ASN A 197 26.85 -0.92 0.20
CA ASN A 197 27.11 -1.36 1.58
C ASN A 197 26.14 -0.90 2.69
N TYR A 198 25.07 -0.14 2.39
CA TYR A 198 24.00 0.11 3.35
C TYR A 198 22.69 -0.56 2.96
N ASP A 199 22.29 -1.47 3.86
CA ASP A 199 21.32 -2.52 3.61
C ASP A 199 20.01 -2.32 4.39
N LEU A 200 19.75 -1.25 5.14
CA LEU A 200 18.54 -1.20 6.01
C LEU A 200 17.52 -0.15 5.55
N VAL A 201 16.25 -0.56 5.42
CA VAL A 201 15.12 0.31 5.05
C VAL A 201 14.04 0.24 6.14
N PRO A 202 13.34 1.34 6.50
CA PRO A 202 12.21 1.26 7.41
C PRO A 202 11.15 0.30 6.89
N MET A 203 10.68 -0.61 7.75
CA MET A 203 9.65 -1.57 7.33
C MET A 203 8.37 -0.84 6.93
N GLU A 204 7.99 0.16 7.72
CA GLU A 204 6.79 0.96 7.49
C GLU A 204 6.82 1.67 6.13
N PHE A 205 7.95 2.26 5.74
CA PHE A 205 8.12 2.86 4.41
C PHE A 205 7.92 1.84 3.29
N ILE A 206 8.48 0.63 3.43
CA ILE A 206 8.26 -0.45 2.47
C ILE A 206 6.79 -0.86 2.40
N LEU A 207 6.08 -0.90 3.54
CA LEU A 207 4.65 -1.21 3.59
C LEU A 207 3.81 -0.11 2.92
N ARG A 208 4.10 1.16 3.17
CA ARG A 208 3.42 2.31 2.53
C ARG A 208 3.61 2.29 1.02
N LEU A 209 4.87 2.18 0.57
CA LEU A 209 5.21 2.12 -0.85
C LEU A 209 4.56 0.91 -1.52
N THR A 210 4.61 -0.26 -0.88
CA THR A 210 3.98 -1.48 -1.42
C THR A 210 2.47 -1.34 -1.48
N SER A 211 1.83 -0.73 -0.47
CA SER A 211 0.39 -0.46 -0.46
C SER A 211 -0.02 0.45 -1.60
N ALA A 212 0.73 1.54 -1.84
CA ALA A 212 0.50 2.46 -2.93
C ALA A 212 0.61 1.77 -4.30
N ILE A 213 1.63 0.92 -4.48
CA ILE A 213 1.80 0.13 -5.72
C ILE A 213 0.60 -0.81 -5.90
N VAL A 214 0.24 -1.58 -4.86
CA VAL A 214 -0.88 -2.53 -4.91
C VAL A 214 -2.20 -1.83 -5.24
N ARG A 215 -2.44 -0.65 -4.66
CA ARG A 215 -3.61 0.18 -4.94
C ARG A 215 -3.65 0.62 -6.39
N VAL A 216 -2.57 1.20 -6.91
CA VAL A 216 -2.47 1.66 -8.31
C VAL A 216 -2.56 0.50 -9.31
N THR A 217 -2.05 -0.69 -8.98
CA THR A 217 -2.14 -1.88 -9.84
C THR A 217 -3.45 -2.66 -9.69
N GLY A 218 -4.33 -2.27 -8.77
CA GLY A 218 -5.59 -2.98 -8.49
C GLY A 218 -5.42 -4.33 -7.78
N GLY A 219 -4.25 -4.60 -7.19
CA GLY A 219 -3.98 -5.84 -6.47
C GLY A 219 -2.50 -6.27 -6.46
N TRP A 220 -2.19 -7.25 -5.62
CA TRP A 220 -0.86 -7.85 -5.54
C TRP A 220 -0.58 -8.74 -6.76
N ILE A 221 0.54 -8.48 -7.45
CA ILE A 221 1.01 -9.24 -8.60
C ILE A 221 2.12 -10.20 -8.16
N PRO A 222 1.90 -11.53 -8.21
CA PRO A 222 2.89 -12.52 -7.81
C PRO A 222 4.15 -12.49 -8.66
N LYS A 223 5.27 -12.94 -8.07
CA LYS A 223 6.58 -13.03 -8.71
C LYS A 223 6.59 -13.99 -9.90
N ASP A 224 5.86 -15.09 -9.79
CA ASP A 224 5.73 -16.10 -10.84
C ASP A 224 4.24 -16.20 -11.23
N ASN A 225 3.96 -16.37 -12.52
CA ASN A 225 2.59 -16.65 -12.95
C ASN A 225 2.19 -18.09 -12.57
N ARG A 226 0.93 -18.49 -12.85
CA ARG A 226 0.42 -19.84 -12.52
C ARG A 226 1.20 -20.99 -13.17
N GLN A 227 2.07 -20.71 -14.13
CA GLN A 227 2.89 -21.67 -14.86
C GLN A 227 4.36 -21.67 -14.40
N GLY A 228 4.70 -20.88 -13.36
CA GLY A 228 6.06 -20.77 -12.84
C GLY A 228 6.99 -19.87 -13.67
N ILE A 229 6.44 -19.11 -14.62
CA ILE A 229 7.21 -18.17 -15.44
C ILE A 229 7.37 -16.85 -14.67
N PRO A 230 8.59 -16.29 -14.57
CA PRO A 230 8.82 -15.01 -13.93
C PRO A 230 7.94 -13.91 -14.52
N ASN A 231 7.22 -13.19 -13.67
CA ASN A 231 6.36 -12.09 -14.07
C ASN A 231 7.15 -10.78 -14.05
N PRO A 232 7.44 -10.16 -15.20
CA PRO A 232 8.20 -8.90 -15.25
C PRO A 232 7.49 -7.74 -14.54
N ASN A 233 6.17 -7.85 -14.32
CA ASN A 233 5.35 -6.83 -13.67
C ASN A 233 5.03 -7.17 -12.20
N ALA A 234 5.77 -8.10 -11.58
CA ALA A 234 5.55 -8.45 -10.18
C ALA A 234 5.67 -7.22 -9.27
N THR A 235 4.80 -7.11 -8.26
CA THR A 235 4.75 -5.97 -7.34
C THR A 235 6.11 -5.69 -6.71
N ILE A 236 6.86 -6.75 -6.39
CA ILE A 236 8.20 -6.62 -5.80
C ILE A 236 9.21 -5.94 -6.72
N PHE A 237 9.11 -6.11 -8.04
CA PHE A 237 9.99 -5.43 -8.98
C PHE A 237 9.69 -3.94 -9.03
N SER A 238 8.40 -3.56 -8.99
CA SER A 238 7.98 -2.17 -8.88
C SER A 238 8.46 -1.51 -7.58
N VAL A 239 8.42 -2.24 -6.46
CA VAL A 239 8.99 -1.75 -5.18
C VAL A 239 10.50 -1.47 -5.33
N TYR A 240 11.26 -2.41 -5.91
CA TYR A 240 12.69 -2.21 -6.13
C TYR A 240 13.01 -1.09 -7.12
N ASP A 241 12.18 -0.85 -8.14
CA ASP A 241 12.38 0.23 -9.11
C ASP A 241 12.10 1.60 -8.48
N ALA A 242 11.01 1.72 -7.71
CA ALA A 242 10.67 2.93 -6.96
C ALA A 242 11.76 3.31 -5.94
N LEU A 243 12.39 2.33 -5.30
CA LEU A 243 13.54 2.56 -4.40
C LEU A 243 14.81 3.04 -5.12
N LYS A 244 14.98 2.73 -6.41
CA LYS A 244 16.18 3.09 -7.19
C LYS A 244 16.04 4.45 -7.89
N ARG A 245 14.82 4.87 -8.19
CA ARG A 245 14.52 6.04 -9.01
C ARG A 245 13.47 6.91 -8.29
N PRO A 246 13.88 7.94 -7.55
CA PRO A 246 12.96 8.85 -6.86
C PRO A 246 11.93 9.48 -7.79
N THR A 247 12.31 9.74 -9.05
CA THR A 247 11.43 10.29 -10.10
C THR A 247 10.34 9.33 -10.59
N LEU A 248 10.41 8.03 -10.24
CA LEU A 248 9.27 7.12 -10.45
C LEU A 248 8.15 7.34 -9.42
N GLY A 249 8.45 8.04 -8.31
CA GLY A 249 7.47 8.51 -7.33
C GLY A 249 6.38 9.40 -7.94
N ASP A 250 6.66 10.02 -9.10
CA ASP A 250 5.66 10.80 -9.86
C ASP A 250 4.50 9.92 -10.39
N ARG A 251 4.70 8.60 -10.54
CA ARG A 251 3.66 7.66 -10.99
C ARG A 251 2.96 6.93 -9.84
N VAL A 252 3.59 6.82 -8.68
CA VAL A 252 3.05 6.13 -7.49
C VAL A 252 3.03 7.12 -6.34
N ARG A 253 1.98 7.94 -6.30
CA ARG A 253 1.75 8.86 -5.20
C ARG A 253 1.25 8.09 -3.98
N ILE A 254 2.05 8.10 -2.92
CA ILE A 254 1.64 7.63 -1.59
C ILE A 254 0.56 8.58 -1.07
N SER A 255 -0.57 8.02 -0.66
CA SER A 255 -1.74 8.71 -0.12
C SER A 255 -1.93 8.39 1.35
N ASP A 256 -2.75 9.15 2.06
CA ASP A 256 -3.09 8.91 3.48
C ASP A 256 -3.60 7.47 3.71
N GLU A 257 -4.33 6.91 2.74
CA GLU A 257 -4.80 5.53 2.75
C GLU A 257 -3.65 4.51 2.89
N ASP A 258 -2.51 4.79 2.24
CA ASP A 258 -1.34 3.91 2.27
C ASP A 258 -0.57 4.02 3.59
N PHE A 259 -0.62 5.20 4.24
CA PHE A 259 -0.11 5.40 5.60
C PHE A 259 -0.90 4.55 6.59
N GLU A 260 -2.22 4.70 6.59
CA GLU A 260 -3.12 3.96 7.46
C GLU A 260 -2.96 2.44 7.27
N ASN A 261 -2.89 1.99 6.02
CA ASN A 261 -2.75 0.56 5.73
C ASN A 261 -1.42 0.00 6.26
N ALA A 262 -0.32 0.76 6.14
CA ALA A 262 0.96 0.37 6.71
C ALA A 262 0.92 0.33 8.25
N GLU A 263 0.26 1.30 8.89
CA GLU A 263 0.07 1.33 10.35
C GLU A 263 -0.72 0.10 10.83
N LEU A 264 -1.81 -0.27 10.15
CA LEU A 264 -2.60 -1.46 10.46
C LEU A 264 -1.79 -2.75 10.33
N ILE A 265 -0.97 -2.87 9.28
CA ILE A 265 -0.09 -4.03 9.08
C ILE A 265 0.99 -4.07 10.17
N MET A 266 1.56 -2.93 10.54
CA MET A 266 2.53 -2.85 11.64
C MET A 266 1.90 -3.25 12.97
N ALA A 267 0.70 -2.75 13.27
CA ALA A 267 -0.05 -3.10 14.47
C ALA A 267 -0.36 -4.60 14.49
N TRP A 268 -0.82 -5.17 13.38
CA TRP A 268 -1.08 -6.59 13.23
C TRP A 268 0.16 -7.45 13.50
N LEU A 269 1.30 -7.14 12.88
CA LEU A 269 2.54 -7.92 13.00
C LEU A 269 3.23 -7.78 14.36
N THR A 270 3.01 -6.67 15.06
CA THR A 270 3.63 -6.39 16.35
C THR A 270 2.75 -6.81 17.54
N HIS A 271 1.46 -7.07 17.30
CA HIS A 271 0.49 -7.45 18.31
C HIS A 271 0.91 -8.68 19.13
N GLU A 272 0.56 -8.70 20.41
CA GLU A 272 0.90 -9.80 21.33
C GLU A 272 0.24 -11.13 20.93
N LYS A 273 -0.99 -11.07 20.41
CA LYS A 273 -1.76 -12.22 19.91
C LYS A 273 -1.42 -12.61 18.47
N PHE A 274 -0.38 -12.04 17.85
CA PHE A 274 -0.02 -12.41 16.48
C PHE A 274 0.37 -13.89 16.40
N ASP A 275 -0.51 -14.69 15.77
CA ASP A 275 -0.30 -16.12 15.59
C ASP A 275 0.64 -16.37 14.39
N HIS A 276 1.84 -16.84 14.69
CA HIS A 276 2.82 -17.22 13.67
C HIS A 276 2.56 -18.62 13.07
N ARG A 277 1.58 -19.40 13.58
CA ARG A 277 1.17 -20.73 13.08
C ARG A 277 2.30 -21.76 12.97
N GLY A 278 3.37 -21.58 13.74
CA GLY A 278 4.60 -22.37 13.58
C GLY A 278 5.34 -22.14 12.24
N GLU A 279 4.95 -21.13 11.45
CA GLU A 279 5.52 -20.82 10.14
C GLU A 279 6.70 -19.84 10.27
N GLU A 280 7.87 -20.22 9.75
CA GLU A 280 9.09 -19.39 9.76
C GLU A 280 8.86 -18.03 9.08
N TYR A 281 8.10 -18.02 7.98
CA TYR A 281 7.74 -16.81 7.24
C TYR A 281 7.05 -15.76 8.14
N ARG A 282 6.03 -16.17 8.91
CA ARG A 282 5.24 -15.28 9.78
C ARG A 282 6.06 -14.83 10.98
N ALA A 283 6.86 -15.73 11.55
CA ALA A 283 7.77 -15.40 12.64
C ALA A 283 8.78 -14.33 12.19
N ASN A 284 9.39 -14.48 11.01
CA ASN A 284 10.33 -13.50 10.45
C ASN A 284 9.68 -12.15 10.19
N LEU A 285 8.44 -12.11 9.66
CA LEU A 285 7.69 -10.87 9.47
C LEU A 285 7.45 -10.12 10.78
N SER A 286 6.97 -10.81 11.83
CA SER A 286 6.75 -10.20 13.14
C SER A 286 8.05 -9.65 13.75
N GLN A 287 9.16 -10.38 13.61
CA GLN A 287 10.47 -9.92 14.09
C GLN A 287 10.99 -8.69 13.34
N LEU A 288 10.78 -8.62 12.02
CA LEU A 288 11.13 -7.44 11.23
C LEU A 288 10.27 -6.23 11.64
N ALA A 289 8.97 -6.43 11.86
CA ALA A 289 8.07 -5.36 12.28
C ALA A 289 8.42 -4.83 13.68
N LYS A 290 8.69 -5.72 14.65
CA LYS A 290 9.09 -5.34 16.02
C LYS A 290 10.41 -4.56 16.07
N ARG A 291 11.31 -4.79 15.10
CA ARG A 291 12.56 -4.02 14.95
C ARG A 291 12.34 -2.68 14.25
N GLY A 292 11.30 -2.56 13.41
CA GLY A 292 10.97 -1.33 12.67
C GLY A 292 11.77 -1.09 11.38
N TYR A 293 12.83 -1.88 11.14
CA TYR A 293 13.71 -1.76 9.97
C TYR A 293 14.11 -3.13 9.43
N ILE A 294 14.37 -3.21 8.12
CA ILE A 294 14.65 -4.45 7.42
C ILE A 294 15.92 -4.38 6.58
N PRO A 295 16.75 -5.44 6.58
CA PRO A 295 17.81 -5.57 5.59
C PRO A 295 17.28 -5.63 4.15
N ARG A 296 18.07 -5.21 3.16
CA ARG A 296 17.68 -5.03 1.76
C ARG A 296 17.23 -6.35 1.16
N LYS A 297 17.93 -7.44 1.53
CA LYS A 297 17.56 -8.81 1.19
C LYS A 297 16.19 -9.24 1.70
N TYR A 298 15.62 -8.56 2.71
CA TYR A 298 14.30 -8.81 3.26
C TYR A 298 13.22 -7.83 2.77
N ILE A 299 13.52 -6.92 1.81
CA ILE A 299 12.50 -6.04 1.20
C ILE A 299 11.36 -6.87 0.59
N GLY A 300 11.70 -7.95 -0.11
CA GLY A 300 10.72 -8.89 -0.66
C GLY A 300 9.82 -9.52 0.39
N LEU A 301 10.40 -9.86 1.54
CA LEU A 301 9.67 -10.46 2.66
C LEU A 301 8.76 -9.42 3.32
N ALA A 302 9.24 -8.22 3.60
CA ALA A 302 8.41 -7.17 4.22
C ALA A 302 7.28 -6.72 3.29
N ALA A 303 7.55 -6.53 2.00
CA ALA A 303 6.52 -6.16 1.02
C ALA A 303 5.39 -7.21 0.94
N SER A 304 5.71 -8.50 1.08
CA SER A 304 4.69 -9.56 1.04
C SER A 304 3.76 -9.56 2.26
N ALA A 305 4.06 -8.79 3.31
CA ALA A 305 3.15 -8.59 4.45
C ALA A 305 1.83 -7.93 4.02
N VAL A 306 1.85 -7.03 3.03
CA VAL A 306 0.63 -6.40 2.48
C VAL A 306 -0.33 -7.46 1.94
N ALA A 307 0.17 -8.36 1.09
CA ALA A 307 -0.62 -9.43 0.52
C ALA A 307 -1.04 -10.49 1.56
N ALA A 308 -0.24 -10.69 2.60
CA ALA A 308 -0.59 -11.61 3.69
C ALA A 308 -1.74 -11.05 4.54
N PHE A 309 -1.66 -9.76 4.89
CA PHE A 309 -2.70 -9.08 5.66
C PHE A 309 -4.04 -9.06 4.93
N GLN A 310 -4.05 -8.72 3.64
CA GLN A 310 -5.27 -8.75 2.80
C GLN A 310 -5.96 -10.13 2.79
N ARG A 311 -5.17 -11.22 2.77
CA ARG A 311 -5.70 -12.59 2.83
C ARG A 311 -6.33 -12.91 4.17
N GLU A 312 -5.71 -12.50 5.28
CA GLU A 312 -6.28 -12.70 6.62
C GLU A 312 -7.60 -11.92 6.79
N LEU A 313 -7.65 -10.67 6.33
CA LEU A 313 -8.88 -9.85 6.34
C LEU A 313 -10.02 -10.54 5.56
N SER A 314 -9.71 -11.05 4.36
CA SER A 314 -10.68 -11.74 3.52
C SER A 314 -11.21 -13.00 4.21
N GLN A 315 -10.34 -13.80 4.82
CA GLN A 315 -10.73 -15.02 5.53
C GLN A 315 -11.56 -14.74 6.77
N ALA A 316 -11.21 -13.72 7.57
CA ALA A 316 -11.97 -13.31 8.74
C ALA A 316 -13.40 -12.89 8.35
N THR A 317 -13.52 -12.12 7.26
CA THR A 317 -14.82 -11.66 6.73
C THR A 317 -15.69 -12.83 6.24
N CYS A 318 -15.12 -13.80 5.52
CA CYS A 318 -15.84 -14.99 5.08
C CYS A 318 -16.33 -15.85 6.26
N LYS A 319 -15.51 -16.01 7.32
CA LYS A 319 -15.89 -16.77 8.52
C LYS A 319 -17.02 -16.09 9.31
N ALA A 320 -17.01 -14.76 9.41
CA ALA A 320 -18.07 -14.00 10.06
C ALA A 320 -19.42 -14.19 9.34
N LYS A 321 -19.43 -14.05 8.00
CA LYS A 321 -20.64 -14.28 7.18
C LYS A 321 -21.20 -15.71 7.31
N ALA A 322 -20.33 -16.70 7.53
CA ALA A 322 -20.74 -18.09 7.71
C ALA A 322 -21.36 -18.38 9.09
N LYS A 323 -21.00 -17.64 10.15
CA LYS A 323 -21.54 -17.83 11.51
C LYS A 323 -22.96 -17.29 11.70
N ILE A 324 -23.35 -16.29 10.92
CA ILE A 324 -24.67 -15.62 11.02
C ILE A 324 -25.80 -16.51 10.45
N ARG A 325 -25.49 -17.49 9.60
CA ARG A 325 -26.49 -18.38 8.97
C ARG A 325 -26.78 -19.61 9.83
N SER A 326 -28.03 -19.80 10.24
CA SER A 326 -28.48 -21.02 10.94
C SER A 326 -28.44 -22.24 10.00
N PRO A 327 -27.78 -23.35 10.36
CA PRO A 327 -27.71 -24.54 9.52
C PRO A 327 -29.01 -25.35 9.63
N LYS A 328 -30.00 -25.09 8.78
CA LYS A 328 -31.08 -26.07 8.53
C LYS A 328 -30.58 -27.13 7.55
N ALA A 329 -30.92 -28.39 7.80
CA ALA A 329 -30.50 -29.49 6.93
C ALA A 329 -31.22 -29.42 5.57
N PRO A 330 -30.49 -29.48 4.43
CA PRO A 330 -31.09 -29.35 3.11
C PRO A 330 -32.10 -30.47 2.80
N MET A 331 -33.22 -30.12 2.18
CA MET A 331 -34.34 -31.03 1.87
C MET A 331 -34.84 -30.88 0.42
N PHE A 332 -35.68 -31.81 -0.04
CA PHE A 332 -36.36 -31.64 -1.33
C PHE A 332 -37.53 -30.67 -1.14
N ILE A 333 -37.68 -29.74 -2.10
CA ILE A 333 -38.77 -28.77 -2.12
C ILE A 333 -39.84 -29.22 -3.12
N GLY A 334 -41.08 -29.33 -2.66
CA GLY A 334 -42.26 -29.63 -3.46
C GLY A 334 -42.36 -31.10 -3.92
N GLN A 335 -43.43 -31.40 -4.66
CA GLN A 335 -43.65 -32.67 -5.33
C GLN A 335 -43.43 -32.54 -6.84
N LYS A 336 -43.15 -33.65 -7.54
CA LYS A 336 -43.00 -33.65 -8.99
C LYS A 336 -44.24 -33.05 -9.68
N ASP A 337 -44.00 -32.19 -10.68
CA ASP A 337 -44.98 -31.41 -11.46
C ASP A 337 -45.72 -30.29 -10.71
N GLU A 338 -45.49 -30.14 -9.39
CA GLU A 338 -46.01 -29.04 -8.58
C GLU A 338 -45.42 -27.70 -9.03
N ARG A 339 -46.27 -26.67 -9.09
CA ARG A 339 -45.82 -25.28 -9.27
C ARG A 339 -45.50 -24.70 -7.90
N ILE A 340 -44.26 -24.26 -7.71
CA ILE A 340 -43.79 -23.65 -6.47
C ILE A 340 -43.39 -22.19 -6.71
N GLU A 341 -43.49 -21.40 -5.66
CA GLU A 341 -43.02 -20.02 -5.59
C GLU A 341 -42.15 -19.87 -4.34
N ARG A 342 -40.93 -19.37 -4.52
CA ARG A 342 -39.90 -19.33 -3.47
C ARG A 342 -39.03 -18.10 -3.59
N SER A 343 -38.62 -17.57 -2.43
CA SER A 343 -37.55 -16.59 -2.32
C SER A 343 -36.21 -17.31 -2.31
N VAL A 344 -35.39 -17.06 -3.33
CA VAL A 344 -34.15 -17.81 -3.54
C VAL A 344 -32.99 -16.87 -3.85
N THR A 345 -31.79 -17.25 -3.45
CA THR A 345 -30.54 -16.57 -3.83
C THR A 345 -29.86 -17.34 -4.96
N LEU A 346 -29.51 -16.66 -6.06
CA LEU A 346 -28.74 -17.29 -7.14
C LEU A 346 -27.29 -17.45 -6.71
N ILE A 347 -26.88 -18.68 -6.40
CA ILE A 347 -25.51 -18.98 -5.96
C ILE A 347 -24.54 -18.99 -7.14
N ARG A 348 -24.93 -19.60 -8.26
CA ARG A 348 -24.04 -19.77 -9.42
C ARG A 348 -24.77 -20.02 -10.73
N LYS A 349 -24.19 -19.55 -11.83
CA LYS A 349 -24.51 -19.90 -13.22
C LYS A 349 -23.36 -20.72 -13.79
N VAL A 350 -23.68 -21.88 -14.37
CA VAL A 350 -22.70 -22.77 -14.99
C VAL A 350 -23.04 -22.93 -16.46
N PRO A 351 -22.25 -22.34 -17.38
CA PRO A 351 -22.41 -22.58 -18.80
C PRO A 351 -22.02 -24.03 -19.12
N ILE A 352 -22.87 -24.70 -19.88
CA ILE A 352 -22.72 -26.09 -20.30
C ILE A 352 -22.91 -26.12 -21.81
N ASP A 353 -21.82 -26.41 -22.50
CA ASP A 353 -21.82 -26.67 -23.93
C ASP A 353 -22.03 -28.18 -24.17
N GLY A 354 -23.08 -28.51 -24.92
CA GLY A 354 -23.48 -29.89 -25.17
C GLY A 354 -23.83 -30.11 -26.64
N GLN A 355 -23.99 -31.38 -27.02
CA GLN A 355 -24.27 -31.78 -28.41
C GLN A 355 -25.58 -31.20 -29.00
N PHE A 356 -26.43 -30.62 -28.16
CA PHE A 356 -27.73 -30.02 -28.53
C PHE A 356 -27.74 -28.49 -28.38
N GLY A 357 -26.57 -27.87 -28.17
CA GLY A 357 -26.39 -26.43 -28.04
C GLY A 357 -26.01 -25.95 -26.63
N PHE A 358 -25.84 -24.64 -26.51
CA PHE A 358 -25.44 -23.96 -25.28
C PHE A 358 -26.59 -23.89 -24.27
N SER A 359 -26.32 -24.26 -23.02
CA SER A 359 -27.27 -24.13 -21.91
C SER A 359 -26.59 -23.59 -20.66
N VAL A 360 -27.35 -22.89 -19.82
CA VAL A 360 -26.86 -22.37 -18.53
C VAL A 360 -27.63 -23.05 -17.40
N LEU A 361 -26.90 -23.73 -16.52
CA LEU A 361 -27.41 -24.26 -15.27
C LEU A 361 -27.37 -23.17 -14.20
N HIS A 362 -28.54 -22.79 -13.71
CA HIS A 362 -28.70 -21.89 -12.58
C HIS A 362 -28.82 -22.72 -11.31
N ILE A 363 -28.02 -22.39 -10.30
CA ILE A 363 -28.02 -23.01 -8.98
C ILE A 363 -28.50 -21.96 -8.00
N PHE A 364 -29.67 -22.18 -7.43
CA PHE A 364 -30.29 -21.35 -6.42
C PHE A 364 -30.23 -22.03 -5.06
N GLU A 365 -30.19 -21.23 -4.02
CA GLU A 365 -30.38 -21.62 -2.62
C GLU A 365 -31.68 -20.99 -2.14
N ASP A 366 -32.57 -21.81 -1.59
CA ASP A 366 -33.81 -21.35 -0.99
C ASP A 366 -33.54 -20.64 0.33
N ASN A 367 -34.04 -19.42 0.50
CA ASN A 367 -33.71 -18.59 1.66
C ASN A 367 -34.34 -19.08 2.97
N GLU A 368 -35.45 -19.82 2.90
CA GLU A 368 -36.15 -20.32 4.09
C GLU A 368 -35.55 -21.63 4.63
N THR A 369 -35.13 -22.51 3.71
CA THR A 369 -34.72 -23.88 4.02
C THR A 369 -33.24 -24.16 3.79
N GLY A 370 -32.54 -23.31 3.03
CA GLY A 370 -31.15 -23.56 2.57
C GLY A 370 -31.06 -24.67 1.51
N SER A 371 -32.18 -25.13 0.97
CA SER A 371 -32.20 -26.24 0.02
C SER A 371 -31.83 -25.78 -1.39
N LYS A 372 -31.22 -26.69 -2.16
CA LYS A 372 -30.70 -26.40 -3.49
C LYS A 372 -31.77 -26.59 -4.56
N LEU A 373 -31.96 -25.56 -5.37
CA LEU A 373 -32.87 -25.56 -6.52
C LEU A 373 -32.05 -25.35 -7.80
N THR A 374 -32.28 -26.16 -8.82
CA THR A 374 -31.51 -26.07 -10.08
C THR A 374 -32.40 -25.88 -11.28
N TRP A 375 -31.95 -25.09 -12.26
CA TRP A 375 -32.73 -24.84 -13.48
C TRP A 375 -31.83 -24.67 -14.71
N PHE A 376 -32.11 -25.46 -15.74
CA PHE A 376 -31.45 -25.35 -17.04
C PHE A 376 -32.24 -24.42 -17.96
N ASN A 377 -31.55 -23.45 -18.57
CA ASN A 377 -32.12 -22.63 -19.64
C ASN A 377 -31.07 -22.27 -20.69
N SER A 378 -31.44 -22.34 -21.96
CA SER A 378 -30.60 -21.98 -23.11
C SER A 378 -30.68 -20.50 -23.50
N GLY A 379 -31.55 -19.69 -22.87
CA GLY A 379 -31.81 -18.32 -23.32
C GLY A 379 -32.26 -17.33 -22.25
N SER A 380 -31.62 -17.28 -21.08
CA SER A 380 -31.88 -16.15 -20.18
C SER A 380 -30.70 -15.76 -19.30
N GLU A 381 -29.99 -14.72 -19.70
CA GLU A 381 -29.25 -13.87 -18.78
C GLU A 381 -30.26 -12.98 -18.05
N LYS A 382 -31.09 -13.55 -17.16
CA LYS A 382 -32.08 -12.76 -16.39
C LYS A 382 -31.58 -12.45 -14.99
N PHE A 383 -30.86 -13.38 -14.41
CA PHE A 383 -30.45 -13.33 -13.02
C PHE A 383 -28.96 -13.00 -12.92
N LYS A 384 -28.63 -12.14 -11.96
CA LYS A 384 -27.28 -11.89 -11.47
C LYS A 384 -26.97 -12.77 -10.26
N GLU A 385 -25.76 -13.34 -10.24
CA GLU A 385 -25.25 -14.16 -9.12
C GLU A 385 -25.13 -13.33 -7.85
N GLY A 386 -25.37 -13.97 -6.71
CA GLY A 386 -25.33 -13.36 -5.38
C GLY A 386 -26.58 -12.56 -5.00
N LEU A 387 -27.54 -12.38 -5.91
CA LEU A 387 -28.79 -11.66 -5.63
C LEU A 387 -29.95 -12.62 -5.30
N THR A 388 -30.90 -12.08 -4.54
CA THR A 388 -32.15 -12.75 -4.16
C THR A 388 -33.28 -12.40 -5.12
N TYR A 389 -34.14 -13.38 -5.42
CA TYR A 389 -35.29 -13.23 -6.29
C TYR A 389 -36.47 -14.05 -5.78
N THR A 390 -37.68 -13.54 -5.99
CA THR A 390 -38.90 -14.35 -5.95
C THR A 390 -39.06 -15.05 -7.30
N ILE A 391 -38.91 -16.38 -7.31
CA ILE A 391 -39.06 -17.20 -8.51
C ILE A 391 -40.31 -18.08 -8.43
N ALA A 392 -40.94 -18.27 -9.58
CA ALA A 392 -41.99 -19.26 -9.77
C ALA A 392 -41.58 -20.27 -10.85
N GLY A 393 -41.72 -21.56 -10.55
CA GLY A 393 -41.32 -22.66 -11.45
C GLY A 393 -42.09 -23.95 -11.17
N ARG A 394 -41.90 -24.97 -12.00
CA ARG A 394 -42.46 -26.32 -11.78
C ARG A 394 -41.36 -27.32 -11.42
N VAL A 395 -41.59 -28.15 -10.41
CA VAL A 395 -40.67 -29.22 -10.03
C VAL A 395 -40.65 -30.28 -11.14
N LYS A 396 -39.48 -30.51 -11.73
CA LYS A 396 -39.25 -31.51 -12.78
C LYS A 396 -38.89 -32.87 -12.20
N GLU A 397 -37.91 -32.87 -11.28
CA GLU A 397 -37.40 -34.07 -10.62
C GLU A 397 -36.65 -33.71 -9.34
N HIS A 398 -36.45 -34.70 -8.48
CA HIS A 398 -35.52 -34.64 -7.34
C HIS A 398 -34.27 -35.45 -7.68
N ARG A 399 -33.10 -34.90 -7.33
CA ARG A 399 -31.82 -35.58 -7.53
C ARG A 399 -30.99 -35.48 -6.26
N THR A 400 -30.18 -36.50 -6.00
CA THR A 400 -29.13 -36.45 -4.99
C THR A 400 -27.79 -36.48 -5.71
N ARG A 401 -26.95 -35.47 -5.48
CA ARG A 401 -25.62 -35.36 -6.07
C ARG A 401 -24.60 -35.09 -4.97
N ASP A 402 -23.57 -35.93 -4.87
CA ASP A 402 -22.51 -35.81 -3.86
C ASP A 402 -23.03 -35.72 -2.41
N GLY A 403 -24.17 -36.38 -2.14
CA GLY A 403 -24.83 -36.37 -0.82
C GLY A 403 -25.78 -35.18 -0.58
N GLU A 404 -25.80 -34.17 -1.47
CA GLU A 404 -26.72 -33.04 -1.39
C GLU A 404 -28.04 -33.32 -2.11
N LYS A 405 -29.16 -32.96 -1.48
CA LYS A 405 -30.49 -33.00 -2.09
C LYS A 405 -30.70 -31.75 -2.95
N GLU A 406 -31.05 -31.95 -4.22
CA GLU A 406 -31.38 -30.86 -5.15
C GLU A 406 -32.74 -31.09 -5.83
N THR A 407 -33.54 -30.02 -5.91
CA THR A 407 -34.81 -30.01 -6.64
C THR A 407 -34.58 -29.35 -8.00
N VAL A 408 -34.84 -30.07 -9.09
CA VAL A 408 -34.69 -29.56 -10.46
C VAL A 408 -36.01 -28.91 -10.89
N LEU A 409 -35.94 -27.67 -11.36
CA LEU A 409 -37.08 -26.87 -11.82
C LEU A 409 -37.15 -26.75 -13.34
N THR A 410 -38.34 -26.45 -13.84
CA THR A 410 -38.62 -26.08 -15.23
C THR A 410 -39.51 -24.84 -15.29
N ARG A 411 -39.43 -24.13 -16.43
CA ARG A 411 -40.22 -22.91 -16.71
C ARG A 411 -40.12 -21.86 -15.60
N VAL A 412 -38.91 -21.66 -15.08
CA VAL A 412 -38.65 -20.66 -14.03
C VAL A 412 -38.85 -19.25 -14.60
N SER A 413 -39.57 -18.44 -13.84
CA SER A 413 -39.82 -17.02 -14.12
C SER A 413 -39.68 -16.22 -12.84
N CYS A 414 -39.24 -14.97 -12.95
CA CYS A 414 -39.32 -13.99 -11.88
C CYS A 414 -40.33 -12.91 -12.30
N PRO A 415 -41.46 -12.76 -11.58
CA PRO A 415 -42.45 -11.73 -11.87
C PRO A 415 -41.87 -10.32 -11.86
N ASP A 416 -40.96 -10.02 -10.93
CA ASP A 416 -40.39 -8.67 -10.76
C ASP A 416 -39.48 -8.27 -11.93
N LEU A 417 -38.79 -9.24 -12.53
CA LEU A 417 -37.96 -9.00 -13.73
C LEU A 417 -38.75 -8.93 -15.04
N LYS A 418 -40.08 -9.04 -15.01
CA LYS A 418 -40.90 -9.16 -16.23
C LYS A 418 -40.91 -7.87 -17.07
N LEU A 419 -40.68 -6.71 -16.47
CA LEU A 419 -40.80 -5.41 -17.14
C LEU A 419 -39.49 -4.87 -17.75
N HIS A 420 -38.32 -5.36 -17.32
CA HIS A 420 -36.97 -4.91 -17.74
C HIS A 420 -36.68 -4.98 -19.26
N LYS A 421 -37.51 -5.69 -20.03
CA LYS A 421 -37.35 -5.79 -21.50
C LYS A 421 -38.50 -5.20 -22.28
N THR A 422 -39.35 -4.44 -21.58
CA THR A 422 -40.57 -3.85 -22.17
C THR A 422 -40.50 -2.34 -22.22
N MET A 423 -39.48 -1.73 -21.61
CA MET A 423 -39.25 -0.29 -21.65
C MET A 423 -38.55 0.09 -22.97
N HIS A 424 -39.13 1.03 -23.71
CA HIS A 424 -38.57 1.52 -24.99
C HIS A 424 -39.12 2.92 -25.31
N PRO A 425 -38.46 3.73 -26.17
CA PRO A 425 -38.81 5.13 -26.38
C PRO A 425 -40.27 5.40 -26.78
N ASN A 426 -40.86 4.55 -27.62
CA ASN A 426 -42.21 4.75 -28.18
C ASN A 426 -43.34 4.04 -27.39
N MET A 427 -43.17 3.82 -26.08
CA MET A 427 -44.15 3.09 -25.27
C MET A 427 -45.22 4.02 -24.67
N ASP A 428 -46.39 3.46 -24.33
CA ASP A 428 -47.39 4.15 -23.52
C ASP A 428 -46.94 4.17 -22.04
N VAL A 429 -46.40 5.31 -21.62
CA VAL A 429 -45.91 5.58 -20.26
C VAL A 429 -47.01 5.37 -19.22
N ALA A 430 -48.23 5.87 -19.47
CA ALA A 430 -49.34 5.76 -18.54
C ALA A 430 -49.81 4.29 -18.38
N ALA A 431 -49.82 3.53 -19.47
CA ALA A 431 -50.09 2.09 -19.42
C ALA A 431 -48.98 1.32 -18.69
N PHE A 432 -47.72 1.75 -18.79
CA PHE A 432 -46.62 1.12 -18.09
C PHE A 432 -46.64 1.39 -16.58
N VAL A 433 -46.93 2.62 -16.17
CA VAL A 433 -47.13 2.98 -14.75
C VAL A 433 -48.22 2.10 -14.10
N LYS A 434 -49.30 1.79 -14.83
CA LYS A 434 -50.33 0.83 -14.35
C LYS A 434 -49.79 -0.59 -14.18
N LYS A 435 -48.83 -1.03 -15.01
CA LYS A 435 -48.21 -2.35 -14.90
C LYS A 435 -47.23 -2.43 -13.73
N LEU A 436 -46.57 -1.33 -13.36
CA LEU A 436 -45.67 -1.28 -12.21
C LEU A 436 -46.35 -1.78 -10.93
N LYS A 437 -47.64 -1.47 -10.73
CA LYS A 437 -48.43 -1.92 -9.56
C LYS A 437 -48.47 -3.45 -9.34
N LYS A 438 -48.06 -4.25 -10.33
CA LYS A 438 -48.00 -5.72 -10.24
C LYS A 438 -46.62 -6.28 -9.88
N ILE A 439 -45.62 -5.41 -9.76
CA ILE A 439 -44.26 -5.74 -9.32
C ILE A 439 -44.23 -5.61 -7.81
N GLU A 440 -43.76 -6.61 -7.10
CA GLU A 440 -43.65 -6.57 -5.64
C GLU A 440 -42.32 -5.90 -5.25
N ASP A 441 -41.22 -6.38 -5.83
CA ASP A 441 -39.89 -5.82 -5.63
C ASP A 441 -39.51 -4.83 -6.74
N VAL A 442 -39.64 -3.53 -6.44
CA VAL A 442 -39.24 -2.46 -7.38
C VAL A 442 -37.73 -2.33 -7.55
N ASN A 443 -36.95 -2.95 -6.66
CA ASN A 443 -35.49 -2.97 -6.65
C ASN A 443 -34.93 -4.29 -7.20
N ALA A 444 -35.78 -5.15 -7.78
CA ALA A 444 -35.34 -6.32 -8.50
C ALA A 444 -34.35 -5.91 -9.61
N ARG A 445 -33.22 -6.61 -9.67
CA ARG A 445 -32.11 -6.30 -10.58
C ARG A 445 -31.92 -7.40 -11.60
N ASP A 446 -31.73 -7.01 -12.84
CA ASP A 446 -31.48 -7.96 -13.91
C ASP A 446 -30.02 -8.48 -13.88
N HIS A 447 -29.62 -9.23 -14.91
CA HIS A 447 -28.24 -9.73 -15.04
C HIS A 447 -27.16 -8.64 -15.14
N HIS A 448 -27.51 -7.44 -15.60
CA HIS A 448 -26.62 -6.28 -15.66
C HIS A 448 -26.59 -5.49 -14.36
N ASN A 449 -27.30 -5.95 -13.32
CA ASN A 449 -27.49 -5.23 -12.06
C ASN A 449 -28.38 -3.98 -12.19
N GLU A 450 -29.17 -3.89 -13.26
CA GLU A 450 -30.00 -2.73 -13.54
C GLU A 450 -31.37 -2.91 -12.90
N THR A 451 -31.89 -1.84 -12.27
CA THR A 451 -33.28 -1.76 -11.80
C THR A 451 -34.16 -1.12 -12.88
N LEU A 452 -35.49 -1.22 -12.72
CA LEU A 452 -36.42 -0.46 -13.57
C LEU A 452 -36.19 1.06 -13.45
N LEU A 453 -35.71 1.53 -12.29
CA LEU A 453 -35.37 2.93 -12.08
C LEU A 453 -34.14 3.34 -12.90
N HIS A 454 -33.12 2.48 -12.97
CA HIS A 454 -31.96 2.69 -13.84
C HIS A 454 -32.38 2.80 -15.31
N GLU A 455 -33.16 1.83 -15.82
CA GLU A 455 -33.65 1.85 -17.20
C GLU A 455 -34.48 3.10 -17.53
N ALA A 456 -35.41 3.47 -16.63
CA ALA A 456 -36.24 4.65 -16.80
C ALA A 456 -35.42 5.94 -16.81
N SER A 457 -34.39 6.03 -15.95
CA SER A 457 -33.52 7.20 -15.86
C SER A 457 -32.62 7.34 -17.10
N ALA A 458 -32.05 6.22 -17.57
CA ALA A 458 -31.24 6.19 -18.80
C ALA A 458 -32.05 6.53 -20.06
N LEU A 459 -33.33 6.15 -20.12
CA LEU A 459 -34.22 6.55 -21.21
C LEU A 459 -34.70 7.99 -21.06
N HIS A 460 -34.93 8.46 -19.84
CA HIS A 460 -35.32 9.85 -19.58
C HIS A 460 -34.23 10.82 -20.03
N GLU A 461 -32.98 10.54 -19.69
CA GLU A 461 -31.82 11.34 -20.13
C GLU A 461 -31.76 11.46 -21.66
N ARG A 462 -32.05 10.38 -22.38
CA ARG A 462 -31.95 10.34 -23.85
C ARG A 462 -33.18 10.90 -24.57
N TYR A 463 -34.37 10.77 -23.99
CA TYR A 463 -35.64 10.99 -24.70
C TYR A 463 -36.64 11.89 -23.96
N GLY A 464 -36.42 12.26 -22.69
CA GLY A 464 -37.25 13.24 -21.95
C GLY A 464 -38.60 12.74 -21.42
N ASP A 465 -39.18 11.64 -21.93
CA ASP A 465 -40.59 11.27 -21.64
C ASP A 465 -40.80 10.21 -20.53
N PHE A 466 -39.85 10.01 -19.63
CA PHE A 466 -39.89 8.92 -18.62
C PHE A 466 -40.02 9.37 -17.16
N GLY A 467 -40.14 10.68 -16.89
CA GLY A 467 -40.20 11.24 -15.54
C GLY A 467 -41.32 10.67 -14.66
N ASP A 468 -42.51 10.41 -15.22
CA ASP A 468 -43.64 9.83 -14.46
C ASP A 468 -43.37 8.41 -13.97
N ILE A 469 -42.62 7.62 -14.74
CA ILE A 469 -42.18 6.27 -14.34
C ILE A 469 -41.17 6.38 -13.21
N ILE A 470 -40.19 7.29 -13.32
CA ILE A 470 -39.19 7.55 -12.28
C ILE A 470 -39.89 7.94 -10.97
N ARG A 471 -40.80 8.93 -11.00
CA ARG A 471 -41.55 9.38 -9.81
C ARG A 471 -42.39 8.25 -9.19
N GLU A 472 -43.04 7.42 -10.01
CA GLU A 472 -43.78 6.25 -9.50
C GLU A 472 -42.86 5.26 -8.80
N LEU A 473 -41.73 4.91 -9.41
CA LEU A 473 -40.76 3.98 -8.84
C LEU A 473 -40.18 4.51 -7.52
N LEU A 474 -39.78 5.79 -7.48
CA LEU A 474 -39.27 6.42 -6.25
C LEU A 474 -40.33 6.45 -5.14
N ARG A 475 -41.60 6.74 -5.48
CA ARG A 475 -42.70 6.70 -4.50
C ARG A 475 -42.88 5.29 -3.89
N ARG A 476 -42.54 4.26 -4.65
CA ARG A 476 -42.61 2.86 -4.22
C ARG A 476 -41.33 2.36 -3.55
N GLY A 477 -40.37 3.24 -3.25
CA GLY A 477 -39.14 2.87 -2.54
C GLY A 477 -38.03 2.34 -3.44
N ALA A 478 -38.03 2.69 -4.73
CA ALA A 478 -36.91 2.36 -5.59
C ALA A 478 -35.64 3.10 -5.14
N ASP A 479 -34.54 2.37 -5.04
CA ASP A 479 -33.23 2.85 -4.61
C ASP A 479 -32.39 3.25 -5.84
N PRO A 480 -32.00 4.53 -5.97
CA PRO A 480 -31.22 5.01 -7.10
C PRO A 480 -29.73 4.66 -7.03
N SER A 481 -29.23 4.10 -5.93
CA SER A 481 -27.80 3.87 -5.68
C SER A 481 -27.22 2.68 -6.46
N PHE A 482 -28.05 1.77 -6.97
CA PHE A 482 -27.57 0.58 -7.67
C PHE A 482 -26.87 0.92 -8.99
N ARG A 483 -25.59 0.55 -9.10
CA ARG A 483 -24.76 0.76 -10.29
C ARG A 483 -24.88 -0.38 -11.30
N SER A 484 -25.12 -0.05 -12.56
CA SER A 484 -25.09 -1.03 -13.66
C SER A 484 -23.69 -1.59 -13.85
N THR A 485 -23.60 -2.85 -14.27
CA THR A 485 -22.33 -3.47 -14.67
C THR A 485 -21.90 -3.08 -16.09
N CYS A 486 -22.78 -2.45 -16.88
CA CYS A 486 -22.53 -2.06 -18.26
C CYS A 486 -21.73 -0.76 -18.37
N ASP A 487 -22.16 0.27 -17.64
CA ASP A 487 -21.62 1.63 -17.69
C ASP A 487 -21.15 2.15 -16.33
N ASN A 488 -21.31 1.34 -15.27
CA ASN A 488 -21.00 1.72 -13.89
C ASN A 488 -21.81 2.92 -13.37
N CYS A 489 -22.91 3.29 -14.02
CA CYS A 489 -23.78 4.40 -13.63
C CYS A 489 -24.94 3.93 -12.74
N CYS A 490 -25.34 4.76 -11.79
CA CYS A 490 -26.57 4.60 -11.01
C CYS A 490 -27.69 5.50 -11.56
N ALA A 491 -28.92 5.39 -11.03
CA ALA A 491 -30.03 6.20 -11.54
C ALA A 491 -29.81 7.71 -11.33
N PHE A 492 -29.22 8.07 -10.17
CA PHE A 492 -28.90 9.46 -9.83
C PHE A 492 -27.91 10.09 -10.82
N ASP A 493 -26.95 9.32 -11.33
CA ASP A 493 -25.95 9.82 -12.30
C ASP A 493 -26.62 10.34 -13.59
N TYR A 494 -27.69 9.68 -14.04
CA TYR A 494 -28.46 10.13 -15.22
C TYR A 494 -29.24 11.41 -14.94
N TRP A 495 -29.77 11.58 -13.72
CA TRP A 495 -30.49 12.80 -13.35
C TRP A 495 -29.55 14.01 -13.32
N VAL A 496 -28.34 13.80 -12.76
CA VAL A 496 -27.29 14.82 -12.76
C VAL A 496 -26.86 15.13 -14.18
N THR A 497 -26.58 14.12 -15.02
CA THR A 497 -26.13 14.34 -16.41
C THR A 497 -27.17 15.09 -17.24
N LEU A 498 -28.46 14.77 -17.06
CA LEU A 498 -29.57 15.49 -17.69
C LEU A 498 -29.73 16.92 -17.17
N GLY A 499 -29.29 17.19 -15.93
CA GLY A 499 -29.52 18.46 -15.25
C GLY A 499 -30.98 18.65 -14.82
N ASP A 500 -31.64 17.58 -14.39
CA ASP A 500 -33.03 17.60 -13.91
C ASP A 500 -33.10 18.15 -12.48
N ASP A 501 -33.51 19.42 -12.36
CA ASP A 501 -33.51 20.13 -11.08
C ASP A 501 -34.42 19.46 -10.02
N GLU A 502 -35.54 18.85 -10.41
CA GLU A 502 -36.49 18.20 -9.49
C GLU A 502 -35.92 16.88 -8.94
N LEU A 503 -35.41 16.04 -9.83
CA LEU A 503 -34.85 14.73 -9.46
C LEU A 503 -33.54 14.88 -8.70
N ILE A 504 -32.69 15.84 -9.08
CA ILE A 504 -31.44 16.14 -8.35
C ILE A 504 -31.77 16.62 -6.93
N THR A 505 -32.71 17.56 -6.79
CA THR A 505 -33.12 18.06 -5.47
C THR A 505 -33.67 16.94 -4.59
N THR A 506 -34.53 16.08 -5.16
CA THR A 506 -35.03 14.87 -4.46
C THR A 506 -33.89 13.95 -4.03
N GLY A 507 -32.89 13.78 -4.90
CA GLY A 507 -31.70 12.97 -4.61
C GLY A 507 -30.84 13.55 -3.50
N LEU A 508 -30.66 14.88 -3.46
CA LEU A 508 -29.92 15.55 -2.39
C LEU A 508 -30.60 15.40 -1.02
N GLU A 509 -31.93 15.38 -0.98
CA GLU A 509 -32.69 15.22 0.26
C GLU A 509 -32.65 13.79 0.79
N LYS A 510 -32.76 12.79 -0.09
CA LYS A 510 -32.95 11.38 0.29
C LYS A 510 -31.68 10.53 0.23
N TRP A 511 -30.79 10.84 -0.70
CA TRP A 511 -29.58 10.08 -1.00
C TRP A 511 -28.36 11.00 -1.20
N PRO A 512 -28.05 11.89 -0.24
CA PRO A 512 -26.96 12.85 -0.38
C PRO A 512 -25.60 12.19 -0.62
N GLU A 513 -25.42 10.94 -0.20
CA GLU A 513 -24.21 10.15 -0.41
C GLU A 513 -23.86 9.91 -1.90
N LEU A 514 -24.84 9.89 -2.79
CA LEU A 514 -24.63 9.66 -4.23
C LEU A 514 -23.91 10.83 -4.92
N THR A 515 -23.82 11.98 -4.26
CA THR A 515 -23.05 13.12 -4.74
C THR A 515 -21.54 12.93 -4.64
N ALA A 516 -21.07 11.94 -3.87
CA ALA A 516 -19.64 11.67 -3.65
C ALA A 516 -18.86 11.38 -4.94
N ASP A 517 -19.54 10.86 -5.96
CA ASP A 517 -18.94 10.46 -7.23
C ASP A 517 -18.75 11.63 -8.23
N TRP A 518 -19.18 12.84 -7.87
CA TRP A 518 -19.24 14.00 -8.78
C TRP A 518 -18.31 15.14 -8.37
N GLY A 519 -17.29 15.43 -9.19
CA GLY A 519 -16.34 16.52 -8.99
C GLY A 519 -16.82 17.88 -9.51
N ASP A 520 -16.15 18.96 -9.08
CA ASP A 520 -16.43 20.31 -9.61
C ASP A 520 -16.06 20.43 -11.10
N SER A 521 -15.09 19.65 -11.58
CA SER A 521 -14.76 19.54 -13.00
C SER A 521 -15.91 18.95 -13.81
N ASP A 522 -16.61 17.95 -13.26
CA ASP A 522 -17.68 17.23 -13.95
C ASP A 522 -18.89 18.15 -14.11
N LEU A 523 -19.30 18.79 -13.01
CA LEU A 523 -20.35 19.83 -13.03
C LEU A 523 -19.97 21.00 -13.96
N SER A 524 -18.69 21.39 -13.97
CA SER A 524 -18.18 22.44 -14.86
C SER A 524 -18.30 22.07 -16.33
N SER A 525 -18.00 20.81 -16.66
CA SER A 525 -18.03 20.29 -18.04
C SER A 525 -19.44 20.21 -18.61
N LEU A 526 -20.43 20.00 -17.74
CA LEU A 526 -21.85 19.96 -18.09
C LEU A 526 -22.50 21.36 -18.08
N GLY A 527 -21.77 22.39 -17.65
CA GLY A 527 -22.25 23.78 -17.62
C GLY A 527 -23.22 24.07 -16.48
N PHE A 528 -23.19 23.30 -15.39
CA PHE A 528 -24.14 23.42 -14.28
C PHE A 528 -23.69 24.36 -13.15
N GLN A 529 -22.50 24.93 -13.21
CA GLN A 529 -21.85 25.74 -12.16
C GLN A 529 -22.73 26.82 -11.50
N ASP A 530 -23.71 27.37 -12.23
CA ASP A 530 -24.59 28.45 -11.76
C ASP A 530 -26.02 27.97 -11.40
N ARG A 531 -26.29 26.65 -11.39
CA ARG A 531 -27.59 26.08 -11.00
C ARG A 531 -27.83 26.24 -9.48
N GLU A 532 -29.10 26.47 -9.10
CA GLU A 532 -29.48 26.75 -7.71
C GLU A 532 -29.14 25.61 -6.74
N TRP A 533 -29.17 24.35 -7.19
CA TRP A 533 -28.89 23.18 -6.35
C TRP A 533 -27.38 22.93 -6.11
N VAL A 534 -26.48 23.56 -6.87
CA VAL A 534 -25.03 23.27 -6.81
C VAL A 534 -24.39 23.53 -5.45
N PRO A 535 -24.70 24.63 -4.73
CA PRO A 535 -24.16 24.84 -3.39
C PRO A 535 -24.55 23.72 -2.42
N ALA A 536 -25.81 23.28 -2.44
CA ALA A 536 -26.28 22.17 -1.63
C ALA A 536 -25.61 20.84 -2.03
N PHE A 537 -25.47 20.61 -3.34
CA PHE A 537 -24.78 19.43 -3.89
C PHE A 537 -23.32 19.35 -3.43
N ARG A 538 -22.56 20.44 -3.52
CA ARG A 538 -21.17 20.49 -3.03
C ARG A 538 -21.07 20.22 -1.54
N SER A 539 -22.00 20.75 -0.75
CA SER A 539 -22.06 20.51 0.69
C SER A 539 -22.34 19.04 1.00
N ALA A 540 -23.34 18.45 0.33
CA ALA A 540 -23.69 17.02 0.45
C ALA A 540 -22.49 16.14 0.07
N ARG A 541 -21.85 16.42 -1.07
CA ARG A 541 -20.66 15.70 -1.56
C ARG A 541 -19.54 15.68 -0.55
N ASN A 542 -19.16 16.86 -0.04
CA ASN A 542 -18.03 16.96 0.87
C ASN A 542 -18.32 16.19 2.17
N LYS A 543 -19.57 16.22 2.66
CA LYS A 543 -20.01 15.43 3.81
C LYS A 543 -19.98 13.92 3.51
N ALA A 544 -20.49 13.52 2.36
CA ALA A 544 -20.51 12.13 1.91
C ALA A 544 -19.10 11.54 1.80
N ILE A 545 -18.17 12.27 1.14
CA ILE A 545 -16.76 11.87 1.04
C ILE A 545 -16.13 11.72 2.43
N ALA A 546 -16.40 12.64 3.36
CA ALA A 546 -15.89 12.54 4.72
C ALA A 546 -16.44 11.31 5.46
N GLN A 547 -17.75 11.03 5.33
CA GLN A 547 -18.40 9.87 5.94
C GLN A 547 -17.90 8.54 5.35
N ILE A 548 -17.71 8.47 4.03
CA ILE A 548 -17.14 7.29 3.35
C ILE A 548 -15.74 7.00 3.91
N LYS A 549 -14.88 8.02 3.98
CA LYS A 549 -13.54 7.87 4.57
C LYS A 549 -13.58 7.39 6.02
N GLN A 550 -14.47 7.96 6.83
CA GLN A 550 -14.62 7.56 8.23
C GLN A 550 -15.10 6.10 8.35
N ARG A 551 -16.07 5.69 7.54
CA ARG A 551 -16.59 4.31 7.52
C ARG A 551 -15.51 3.33 7.05
N GLU A 552 -14.76 3.65 6.01
CA GLU A 552 -13.64 2.82 5.53
C GLU A 552 -12.56 2.66 6.61
N GLN A 553 -12.23 3.74 7.33
CA GLN A 553 -11.31 3.68 8.47
C GLN A 553 -11.83 2.77 9.58
N GLU A 554 -13.10 2.89 9.93
CA GLU A 554 -13.74 2.07 10.96
C GLU A 554 -13.86 0.60 10.56
N GLU A 555 -14.25 0.30 9.33
CA GLU A 555 -14.29 -1.06 8.79
C GLU A 555 -12.90 -1.71 8.80
N ARG A 556 -11.86 -0.96 8.44
CA ARG A 556 -10.47 -1.45 8.49
C ARG A 556 -10.01 -1.74 9.92
N ARG A 557 -10.36 -0.87 10.88
CA ARG A 557 -10.09 -1.10 12.32
C ARG A 557 -10.84 -2.32 12.85
N ASN A 558 -12.13 -2.44 12.53
CA ASN A 558 -12.95 -3.59 12.91
C ASN A 558 -12.44 -4.89 12.28
N ALA A 559 -12.00 -4.84 11.03
CA ALA A 559 -11.42 -5.98 10.35
C ALA A 559 -10.06 -6.39 10.98
N LEU A 560 -9.25 -5.44 11.42
CA LEU A 560 -8.04 -5.72 12.20
C LEU A 560 -8.38 -6.40 13.53
N ALA A 561 -9.35 -5.88 14.30
CA ALA A 561 -9.79 -6.49 15.56
C ALA A 561 -10.24 -7.94 15.36
N ARG A 562 -11.01 -8.21 14.30
CA ARG A 562 -11.43 -9.57 13.92
C ARG A 562 -10.25 -10.49 13.59
N VAL A 563 -9.24 -10.00 12.88
CA VAL A 563 -8.01 -10.77 12.58
C VAL A 563 -7.23 -11.09 13.84
N LEU A 564 -7.22 -10.20 14.83
CA LEU A 564 -6.53 -10.36 16.11
C LEU A 564 -7.32 -11.19 17.15
N GLY A 565 -8.54 -11.61 16.81
CA GLY A 565 -9.41 -12.34 17.74
C GLY A 565 -9.84 -11.48 18.93
N GLU A 566 -9.88 -10.17 18.75
CA GLU A 566 -10.40 -9.21 19.72
C GLU A 566 -11.87 -9.03 19.40
N ASN A 567 -12.73 -9.72 20.17
CA ASN A 567 -14.13 -9.38 20.17
C ASN A 567 -14.23 -7.99 20.81
N HIS A 568 -14.41 -6.96 20.00
CA HIS A 568 -15.19 -5.82 20.48
C HIS A 568 -16.60 -6.38 20.67
N ASP A 569 -17.12 -6.26 21.90
CA ASP A 569 -18.51 -6.59 22.21
C ASP A 569 -19.42 -6.06 21.11
N GLU A 570 -20.31 -6.93 20.63
CA GLU A 570 -21.36 -6.66 19.64
C GLU A 570 -22.44 -5.75 20.23
N THR A 571 -22.05 -4.57 20.68
CA THR A 571 -22.96 -3.50 21.07
C THR A 571 -22.60 -2.26 20.26
N GLU A 572 -23.60 -1.79 19.51
CA GLU A 572 -23.64 -0.55 18.73
C GLU A 572 -23.10 -0.63 17.29
N CYS A 573 -23.71 -1.50 16.46
CA CYS A 573 -23.95 -1.16 15.05
C CYS A 573 -25.19 -1.90 14.52
N GLU A 574 -26.28 -1.89 15.30
CA GLU A 574 -27.62 -2.25 14.83
C GLU A 574 -28.57 -1.11 15.21
N ALA A 575 -28.64 -0.10 14.36
CA ALA A 575 -29.80 0.78 14.15
C ALA A 575 -29.40 1.84 13.13
N ASP A 576 -29.48 1.51 11.83
CA ASP A 576 -29.71 2.50 10.76
C ASP A 576 -29.94 1.83 9.39
N VAL A 577 -30.67 0.71 9.36
CA VAL A 577 -31.40 0.27 8.17
C VAL A 577 -32.63 -0.49 8.68
N LEU A 578 -33.81 -0.10 8.20
CA LEU A 578 -35.17 -0.50 8.62
C LEU A 578 -35.82 0.49 9.62
N GLY A 579 -36.38 1.55 9.06
CA GLY A 579 -37.47 2.28 9.70
C GLY A 579 -38.64 1.32 9.89
N ALA A 580 -38.90 0.97 11.15
CA ALA A 580 -40.16 0.39 11.59
C ALA A 580 -40.79 1.38 12.58
N GLU A 581 -42.04 1.72 12.29
CA GLU A 581 -42.90 2.64 13.02
C GLU A 581 -42.96 2.27 14.50
N LEU A 582 -42.70 3.25 15.38
CA LEU A 582 -43.06 3.16 16.79
C LEU A 582 -44.47 3.74 16.92
N ASP A 583 -45.44 2.84 17.06
CA ASP A 583 -46.74 3.17 17.63
C ASP A 583 -46.59 3.31 19.16
N ASP A 584 -46.94 4.49 19.66
CA ASP A 584 -47.26 4.75 21.05
C ASP A 584 -48.49 3.93 21.46
N ASP A 585 -48.36 3.12 22.51
CA ASP A 585 -49.37 2.85 23.56
C ASP A 585 -48.99 1.55 24.29
N ASP A 586 -48.43 1.66 25.50
CA ASP A 586 -49.18 1.36 26.73
C ASP A 586 -48.24 1.48 27.96
N LEU A 587 -48.57 2.45 28.81
CA LEU A 587 -48.06 2.57 30.17
C LEU A 587 -48.91 1.66 31.05
N THR A 588 -48.32 0.80 31.88
CA THR A 588 -48.63 0.70 33.33
C THR A 588 -47.91 -0.43 34.08
N GLN A 589 -47.37 -0.04 35.24
CA GLN A 589 -47.23 -0.78 36.53
C GLN A 589 -46.25 -1.97 36.59
N ALA A 590 -45.11 -1.88 37.31
CA ALA A 590 -44.87 -1.72 38.76
C ALA A 590 -44.79 -3.06 39.53
N ASP A 591 -43.89 -3.06 40.52
CA ASP A 591 -43.62 -4.05 41.59
C ASP A 591 -42.82 -5.31 41.23
N SER A 592 -42.01 -5.92 42.09
CA SER A 592 -41.17 -5.55 43.23
C SER A 592 -40.55 -6.88 43.71
N ASP A 593 -39.40 -6.80 44.37
CA ASP A 593 -38.89 -7.76 45.37
C ASP A 593 -38.11 -9.04 45.00
N SER A 594 -37.21 -9.32 45.95
CA SER A 594 -36.56 -10.60 46.33
C SER A 594 -35.26 -10.95 45.58
N GLU A 595 -34.09 -10.45 46.01
CA GLU A 595 -33.25 -10.95 47.13
C GLU A 595 -32.81 -12.43 47.07
N VAL A 596 -31.47 -12.61 47.08
CA VAL A 596 -30.67 -13.69 47.70
C VAL A 596 -30.87 -15.14 47.21
N LEU A 597 -29.83 -15.70 46.55
CA LEU A 597 -29.14 -16.88 47.12
C LEU A 597 -27.76 -17.16 46.51
N ARG A 598 -26.86 -17.49 47.44
CA ARG A 598 -25.45 -17.80 47.32
C ARG A 598 -25.19 -19.22 46.76
N ILE A 599 -24.07 -19.34 46.06
CA ILE A 599 -23.07 -20.44 46.08
C ILE A 599 -23.56 -21.85 45.71
N ALA A 600 -23.11 -22.32 44.54
CA ALA A 600 -22.23 -23.48 44.37
C ALA A 600 -21.50 -23.38 43.03
#